data_AF-A0A2D5YRS6-F1
#
_entry.id   AF-A0A2D5YRS6-F1
#
_cell.length_a   1.000
_cell.length_b   1.000
_cell.length_c   1.000
_cell.angle_alpha   90.00
_cell.angle_beta   90.00
_cell.angle_gamma   90.00
#
_symmetry.space_group_name_H-M   'P 1'
#
loop_
_entity.id
_entity.type
_entity.pdbx_description
1 polymer ?
#
loop_
_entity_poly.entity_id
_entity_poly.type
_entity_poly.pdbx_seq_one_letter_code
_entity_poly.pdbx_strand_id
1 'polypeptide(L)'
;VRKSSSKSSWILGAFYNNNLNVGVPLLPILAYTSSPSPWLRYTVGLPFFNAIIGARDGLSLFTLLTPGGARAVFNYRIVGPFLVQFGYLWQAEGFQHINRQVREEQFFIERQSLFVGLQAPLLKGVLGRLQFGHRYNTSYFQAEGVFDEAEQVYDIEDSNFINFSLLFRI
;
A
#
# COMPACT_ATOMS: atom_id res chain seq x y z
N VAL A 1 -33.97 11.32 -6.52
CA VAL A 1 -32.93 11.20 -5.48
C VAL A 1 -32.81 9.72 -5.10
N ARG A 2 -31.78 9.01 -5.56
CA ARG A 2 -31.60 7.59 -5.19
C ARG A 2 -31.20 7.52 -3.72
N LYS A 3 -32.03 6.92 -2.87
CA LYS A 3 -31.67 6.55 -1.49
C LYS A 3 -30.45 5.62 -1.56
N SER A 4 -29.28 6.14 -1.21
CA SER A 4 -28.09 5.33 -0.97
C SER A 4 -28.33 4.56 0.33
N SER A 5 -28.58 3.26 0.26
CA SER A 5 -28.51 2.42 1.45
C SER A 5 -27.05 2.44 1.93
N SER A 6 -26.78 3.02 3.09
CA SER A 6 -25.48 2.87 3.74
C SER A 6 -25.21 1.37 3.89
N LYS A 7 -24.11 0.90 3.31
CA LYS A 7 -23.66 -0.48 3.48
C LYS A 7 -22.54 -0.46 4.50
N SER A 8 -22.73 -1.23 5.57
CA SER A 8 -21.73 -1.40 6.62
C SER A 8 -21.64 -2.87 6.99
N SER A 9 -20.43 -3.34 7.32
CA SER A 9 -20.21 -4.70 7.78
C SER A 9 -18.95 -4.80 8.64
N TRP A 10 -18.96 -5.77 9.54
CA TRP A 10 -17.75 -6.20 10.22
C TRP A 10 -16.95 -7.15 9.34
N ILE A 11 -15.63 -7.04 9.42
CA ILE A 11 -14.65 -7.95 8.84
C ILE A 11 -13.94 -8.59 10.01
N LEU A 12 -14.07 -9.92 10.08
CA LEU A 12 -13.38 -10.77 11.03
C LEU A 12 -12.50 -11.72 10.25
N GLY A 13 -11.27 -11.92 10.71
CA GLY A 13 -10.37 -12.84 10.05
C GLY A 13 -9.03 -12.90 10.75
N ALA A 14 -8.04 -13.40 10.02
CA ALA A 14 -6.68 -13.46 10.48
C ALA A 14 -5.74 -13.20 9.31
N PHE A 15 -4.66 -12.48 9.57
CA PHE A 15 -3.61 -12.13 8.64
C PHE A 15 -2.34 -12.91 9.04
N TYR A 16 -1.83 -13.72 8.13
CA TYR A 16 -0.59 -14.47 8.32
C TYR A 16 0.49 -13.88 7.43
N ASN A 17 1.61 -13.45 8.01
CA ASN A 17 2.74 -12.94 7.24
C ASN A 17 4.07 -13.18 7.98
N ASN A 18 4.83 -14.17 7.51
CA ASN A 18 6.15 -14.48 8.07
C ASN A 18 7.23 -13.46 7.71
N ASN A 19 7.02 -12.63 6.68
CA ASN A 19 8.03 -11.71 6.19
C ASN A 19 8.05 -10.38 6.96
N LEU A 20 6.99 -10.05 7.71
CA LEU A 20 6.99 -8.86 8.57
C LEU A 20 7.34 -9.19 10.02
N ASN A 21 7.17 -10.46 10.42
CA ASN A 21 7.37 -10.99 11.77
C ASN A 21 7.06 -9.98 12.88
N VAL A 22 5.79 -9.60 12.98
CA VAL A 22 5.26 -8.59 13.92
C VAL A 22 5.12 -9.11 15.36
N GLY A 23 6.01 -10.01 15.79
CA GLY A 23 5.97 -10.70 17.09
C GLY A 23 4.89 -11.79 17.23
N VAL A 24 3.96 -11.90 16.28
CA VAL A 24 2.99 -12.99 16.18
C VAL A 24 2.84 -13.48 14.73
N PRO A 25 2.81 -14.80 14.49
CA PRO A 25 2.67 -15.33 13.13
C PRO A 25 1.28 -15.02 12.52
N LEU A 26 0.28 -14.85 13.38
CA LEU A 26 -1.12 -14.64 13.00
C LEU A 26 -1.67 -13.39 13.70
N LEU A 27 -1.90 -12.33 12.93
CA LEU A 27 -2.56 -11.11 13.40
C LEU A 27 -4.07 -11.25 13.26
N PRO A 28 -4.87 -11.15 14.35
CA PRO A 28 -6.31 -11.10 14.21
C PRO A 28 -6.73 -9.86 13.43
N ILE A 29 -7.69 -10.04 12.53
CA ILE A 29 -8.34 -8.96 11.80
C ILE A 29 -9.66 -8.67 12.49
N LEU A 30 -9.79 -7.45 13.01
CA LEU A 30 -11.06 -6.88 13.43
C LEU A 30 -11.20 -5.51 12.79
N ALA A 31 -12.06 -5.41 11.79
CA ALA A 31 -12.26 -4.17 11.07
C ALA A 31 -13.74 -3.90 10.76
N TYR A 32 -14.07 -2.63 10.65
CA TYR A 32 -15.37 -2.14 10.24
C TYR A 32 -15.23 -1.47 8.88
N THR A 33 -16.04 -1.90 7.92
CA THR A 33 -16.11 -1.25 6.60
C THR A 33 -17.45 -0.57 6.43
N SER A 34 -17.43 0.63 5.84
CA SER A 34 -18.64 1.38 5.54
C SER A 34 -18.53 2.16 4.23
N SER A 35 -19.67 2.35 3.58
CA SER A 35 -19.87 3.27 2.47
C SER A 35 -21.05 4.19 2.79
N PRO A 36 -20.84 5.21 3.64
CA PRO A 36 -21.91 6.11 4.08
C PRO A 36 -22.43 7.01 2.93
N SER A 37 -21.62 7.23 1.89
CA SER A 37 -21.97 8.04 0.73
C SER A 37 -21.40 7.46 -0.56
N PRO A 38 -21.85 7.91 -1.75
CA PRO A 38 -21.29 7.46 -3.03
C PRO A 38 -19.81 7.82 -3.25
N TRP A 39 -19.29 8.76 -2.48
CA TRP A 39 -17.93 9.30 -2.61
C TRP A 39 -17.02 8.89 -1.47
N LEU A 40 -17.50 8.19 -0.45
CA LEU A 40 -16.67 7.73 0.66
C LEU A 40 -16.87 6.23 0.87
N ARG A 41 -15.75 5.51 0.82
CA ARG A 41 -15.63 4.16 1.34
C ARG A 41 -14.42 4.11 2.26
N TYR A 42 -14.57 3.48 3.41
CA TYR A 42 -13.43 3.25 4.29
C TYR A 42 -13.56 1.91 4.98
N THR A 43 -12.42 1.41 5.42
CA THR A 43 -12.29 0.31 6.36
C THR A 43 -11.33 0.74 7.45
N VAL A 44 -11.75 0.61 8.70
CA VAL A 44 -10.93 0.95 9.87
C VAL A 44 -10.90 -0.24 10.81
N GLY A 45 -9.72 -0.62 11.27
CA GLY A 45 -9.55 -1.75 12.17
C GLY A 45 -8.09 -2.05 12.43
N LEU A 46 -7.86 -3.19 13.08
CA LEU A 46 -6.54 -3.74 13.26
C LEU A 46 -6.34 -4.90 12.28
N PRO A 47 -5.17 -5.01 11.61
CA PRO A 47 -4.03 -4.09 11.65
C PRO A 47 -4.04 -3.03 10.51
N PHE A 48 -5.15 -2.88 9.78
CA PHE A 48 -5.17 -2.08 8.57
C PHE A 48 -6.26 -0.99 8.57
N PHE A 49 -5.92 0.09 7.88
CA PHE A 49 -6.85 1.14 7.52
C PHE A 49 -6.80 1.35 6.01
N ASN A 50 -7.95 1.57 5.38
CA ASN A 50 -8.00 2.09 4.02
C ASN A 50 -9.16 3.04 3.83
N ALA A 51 -9.00 4.00 2.93
CA ALA A 51 -10.09 4.85 2.49
C ALA A 51 -10.00 5.19 1.01
N ILE A 52 -11.16 5.32 0.38
CA ILE A 52 -11.36 5.88 -0.95
C ILE A 52 -12.30 7.06 -0.79
N ILE A 53 -11.78 8.25 -1.08
CA ILE A 53 -12.52 9.51 -1.04
C ILE A 53 -12.58 10.04 -2.46
N GLY A 54 -13.74 9.96 -3.10
CA GLY A 54 -14.03 10.70 -4.32
C GLY A 54 -14.39 12.14 -4.01
N ALA A 55 -14.06 13.05 -4.90
CA ALA A 55 -14.60 14.40 -4.94
C ALA A 55 -15.40 14.59 -6.24
N ARG A 56 -15.99 15.78 -6.39
CA ARG A 56 -16.55 16.19 -7.67
C ARG A 56 -15.41 16.35 -8.69
N ASP A 57 -15.74 16.27 -9.98
CA ASP A 57 -14.82 16.57 -11.09
C ASP A 57 -13.65 15.59 -11.29
N GLY A 58 -13.86 14.31 -10.96
CA GLY A 58 -12.92 13.24 -11.32
C GLY A 58 -11.70 13.12 -10.40
N LEU A 59 -11.66 13.88 -9.32
CA LEU A 59 -10.66 13.76 -8.26
C LEU A 59 -10.99 12.60 -7.31
N SER A 60 -9.98 11.84 -6.91
CA SER A 60 -10.10 10.90 -5.79
C SER A 60 -8.80 10.72 -5.02
N LEU A 61 -8.90 10.42 -3.74
CA LEU A 61 -7.81 10.04 -2.86
C LEU A 61 -8.00 8.59 -2.43
N PHE A 62 -6.96 7.79 -2.60
CA PHE A 62 -6.85 6.45 -2.00
C PHE A 62 -5.80 6.50 -0.89
N THR A 63 -6.13 5.96 0.28
CA THR A 63 -5.17 5.75 1.36
C THR A 63 -5.21 4.31 1.85
N LEU A 64 -4.05 3.80 2.26
CA LEU A 64 -3.86 2.48 2.84
C LEU A 64 -2.78 2.57 3.92
N LEU A 65 -3.02 1.95 5.06
CA LEU A 65 -2.06 1.73 6.12
C LEU A 65 -2.13 0.27 6.54
N THR A 66 -0.99 -0.37 6.63
CA THR A 66 -0.77 -1.76 7.02
C THR A 66 0.50 -1.85 7.87
N PRO A 67 0.76 -2.95 8.59
CA PRO A 67 1.99 -3.09 9.36
C PRO A 67 3.27 -2.89 8.55
N GLY A 68 3.29 -3.35 7.29
CA GLY A 68 4.46 -3.26 6.41
C GLY A 68 4.43 -2.10 5.43
N GLY A 69 3.54 -1.13 5.58
CA GLY A 69 3.49 -0.04 4.62
C GLY A 69 2.32 0.92 4.73
N ALA A 70 2.52 2.09 4.14
CA ALA A 70 1.54 3.15 4.01
C ALA A 70 1.54 3.67 2.58
N ARG A 71 0.36 3.97 2.04
CA ARG A 71 0.20 4.48 0.68
C ARG A 71 -0.86 5.55 0.63
N ALA A 72 -0.58 6.65 -0.05
CA ALA A 72 -1.56 7.68 -0.38
C ALA A 72 -1.45 8.00 -1.86
N VAL A 73 -2.56 8.01 -2.60
CA VAL A 73 -2.58 8.30 -4.03
C VAL A 73 -3.73 9.23 -4.36
N PHE A 74 -3.39 10.43 -4.79
CA PHE A 74 -4.30 11.35 -5.45
C PHE A 74 -4.42 10.96 -6.91
N ASN A 75 -5.65 10.82 -7.40
CA ASN A 75 -5.96 10.53 -8.78
C ASN A 75 -6.79 11.69 -9.33
N TYR A 76 -6.43 12.14 -10.52
CA TYR A 76 -7.23 13.07 -11.29
C TYR A 76 -7.60 12.44 -12.62
N ARG A 77 -8.91 12.29 -12.87
CA ARG A 77 -9.43 11.83 -14.15
C ARG A 77 -9.43 12.97 -15.15
N ILE A 78 -8.58 12.87 -16.17
CA ILE A 78 -8.52 13.85 -17.24
C ILE A 78 -9.74 13.67 -18.17
N VAL A 79 -9.86 12.48 -18.77
CA VAL A 79 -10.93 12.16 -19.72
C VAL A 79 -11.17 10.64 -19.73
N GLY A 80 -12.44 10.23 -19.71
CA GLY A 80 -12.81 8.82 -19.74
C GLY A 80 -12.00 7.96 -18.75
N PRO A 81 -11.29 6.91 -19.20
CA PRO A 81 -10.46 6.05 -18.36
C PRO A 81 -9.03 6.58 -18.06
N PHE A 82 -8.64 7.74 -18.57
CA PHE A 82 -7.29 8.31 -18.39
C PHE A 82 -7.17 9.01 -17.03
N LEU A 83 -6.15 8.64 -16.25
CA LEU A 83 -5.88 9.21 -14.93
C LEU A 83 -4.43 9.70 -14.83
N VAL A 84 -4.25 10.85 -14.18
CA VAL A 84 -2.98 11.27 -13.59
C VAL A 84 -2.98 10.88 -12.12
N GLN A 85 -1.84 10.41 -11.63
CA GLN A 85 -1.64 9.99 -10.25
C GLN A 85 -0.50 10.78 -9.64
N PHE A 86 -0.67 11.23 -8.41
CA PHE A 86 0.41 11.67 -7.53
C PHE A 86 0.32 10.85 -6.25
N GLY A 87 1.43 10.27 -5.80
CA GLY A 87 1.37 9.38 -4.65
C GLY A 87 2.61 9.34 -3.80
N TYR A 88 2.38 8.92 -2.57
CA TYR A 88 3.36 8.56 -1.57
C TYR A 88 3.26 7.06 -1.29
N LEU A 89 4.40 6.43 -1.06
CA LEU A 89 4.51 5.04 -0.63
C LEU A 89 5.61 4.94 0.42
N TRP A 90 5.28 4.37 1.57
CA TRP A 90 6.23 3.78 2.50
C TRP A 90 6.01 2.28 2.51
N GLN A 91 7.08 1.51 2.47
CA GLN A 91 7.03 0.06 2.52
C GLN A 91 8.22 -0.49 3.30
N ALA A 92 7.95 -1.56 4.04
CA ALA A 92 8.94 -2.40 4.69
C ALA A 92 8.84 -3.81 4.10
N GLU A 93 9.94 -4.32 3.59
CA GLU A 93 10.03 -5.65 2.98
C GLU A 93 11.05 -6.49 3.74
N GLY A 94 10.62 -7.61 4.32
CA GLY A 94 11.50 -8.58 4.97
C GLY A 94 11.86 -9.74 4.03
N PHE A 95 13.13 -10.15 4.10
CA PHE A 95 13.73 -11.23 3.34
C PHE A 95 14.43 -12.21 4.27
N GLN A 96 14.29 -13.50 3.99
CA GLN A 96 14.97 -14.54 4.75
C GLN A 96 16.37 -14.78 4.19
N HIS A 97 17.37 -14.92 5.06
CA HIS A 97 18.71 -15.33 4.65
C HIS A 97 18.75 -16.81 4.24
N ILE A 98 19.49 -17.12 3.18
CA ILE A 98 19.68 -18.50 2.70
C ILE A 98 20.58 -19.31 3.64
N ASN A 99 21.49 -18.65 4.36
CA ASN A 99 22.46 -19.26 5.25
C ASN A 99 22.24 -18.71 6.67
N ARG A 100 21.30 -19.30 7.40
CA ARG A 100 20.91 -18.85 8.73
C ARG A 100 21.89 -19.38 9.77
N GLN A 101 22.70 -18.51 10.38
CA GLN A 101 23.37 -18.86 11.64
C GLN A 101 22.41 -18.66 12.83
N VAL A 102 21.58 -17.62 12.79
CA VAL A 102 20.46 -17.37 13.71
C VAL A 102 19.16 -17.49 12.92
N ARG A 103 18.22 -18.31 13.38
CA ARG A 103 17.02 -18.70 12.60
C ARG A 103 15.93 -17.62 12.62
N GLU A 104 15.98 -16.75 13.62
CA GLU A 104 14.99 -15.72 13.97
C GLU A 104 15.22 -14.40 13.23
N GLU A 105 16.47 -14.07 12.88
CA GLU A 105 16.83 -12.83 12.19
C GLU A 105 16.41 -12.81 10.71
N GLN A 106 15.90 -11.66 10.28
CA GLN A 106 15.53 -11.35 8.91
C GLN A 106 16.21 -10.07 8.44
N PHE A 107 16.38 -9.97 7.12
CA PHE A 107 16.86 -8.76 6.47
C PHE A 107 15.68 -7.90 6.06
N PHE A 108 15.62 -6.67 6.54
CA PHE A 108 14.57 -5.71 6.17
C PHE A 108 15.12 -4.63 5.25
N ILE A 109 14.32 -4.24 4.26
CA ILE A 109 14.49 -2.99 3.52
C ILE A 109 13.27 -2.13 3.78
N GLU A 110 13.51 -0.93 4.31
CA GLU A 110 12.52 0.11 4.43
C GLU A 110 12.76 1.22 3.41
N ARG A 111 11.68 1.79 2.88
CA ARG A 111 11.78 2.82 1.85
C ARG A 111 10.57 3.71 1.83
N GLN A 112 10.81 5.01 1.61
CA GLN A 112 9.79 5.98 1.22
C GLN A 112 9.95 6.36 -0.25
N SER A 113 8.84 6.75 -0.88
CA SER A 113 8.82 7.13 -2.29
C SER A 113 7.71 8.11 -2.58
N LEU A 114 8.03 9.12 -3.40
CA LEU A 114 7.05 9.98 -4.05
C LEU A 114 7.04 9.67 -5.55
N PHE A 115 5.86 9.65 -6.16
CA PHE A 115 5.74 9.34 -7.58
C PHE A 115 4.61 10.10 -8.26
N VAL A 116 4.79 10.31 -9.57
CA VAL A 116 3.75 10.72 -10.51
C VAL A 116 3.49 9.56 -11.46
N GLY A 117 2.24 9.36 -11.85
CA GLY A 117 1.88 8.29 -12.78
C GLY A 117 0.78 8.68 -13.77
N LEU A 118 0.76 7.95 -14.87
CA LEU A 118 -0.29 8.01 -15.89
C LEU A 118 -0.91 6.63 -16.03
N GLN A 119 -2.24 6.57 -16.02
CA GLN A 119 -2.99 5.35 -16.27
C GLN A 119 -3.88 5.53 -17.49
N ALA A 120 -3.85 4.57 -18.41
CA ALA A 120 -4.61 4.61 -19.65
C ALA A 120 -5.13 3.21 -20.03
N PRO A 121 -6.25 3.11 -20.75
CA PRO A 121 -6.64 1.85 -21.37
C PRO A 121 -5.66 1.51 -22.49
N LEU A 122 -5.19 0.27 -22.52
CA LEU A 122 -4.38 -0.24 -23.63
C LEU A 122 -5.25 -1.05 -24.60
N LEU A 123 -6.06 -1.95 -24.03
CA LEU A 123 -6.96 -2.84 -24.75
C LEU A 123 -8.23 -3.04 -23.91
N LYS A 124 -9.27 -3.65 -24.48
CA LYS A 124 -10.47 -4.01 -23.73
C LYS A 124 -10.10 -4.93 -22.56
N GLY A 125 -10.37 -4.48 -21.34
CA GLY A 125 -10.04 -5.22 -20.12
C GLY A 125 -8.60 -5.04 -19.61
N VAL A 126 -7.76 -4.22 -20.28
CA VAL A 126 -6.36 -3.99 -19.86
C VAL A 126 -6.10 -2.51 -19.68
N LEU A 127 -5.65 -2.14 -18.48
CA LEU A 127 -5.15 -0.80 -18.17
C LEU A 127 -3.63 -0.84 -18.03
N GLY A 128 -2.94 0.07 -18.71
CA GLY A 128 -1.52 0.33 -18.51
C GLY A 128 -1.33 1.44 -17.48
N ARG A 129 -0.31 1.31 -16.65
CA ARG A 129 0.12 2.35 -15.71
C ARG A 129 1.63 2.54 -15.81
N LEU A 130 2.04 3.77 -16.12
CA LEU A 130 3.42 4.22 -16.11
C LEU A 130 3.63 5.14 -14.91
N GLN A 131 4.69 4.94 -14.14
CA GLN A 131 5.04 5.75 -12.97
C GLN A 131 6.50 6.18 -13.04
N PHE A 132 6.75 7.42 -12.64
CA PHE A 132 8.06 7.99 -12.42
C PHE A 132 8.11 8.45 -10.98
N GLY A 133 9.20 8.16 -10.27
CA GLY A 133 9.28 8.53 -8.87
C GLY A 133 10.69 8.62 -8.34
N HIS A 134 10.77 9.08 -7.10
CA HIS A 134 11.97 9.29 -6.33
C HIS A 134 11.84 8.55 -5.01
N ARG A 135 12.87 7.76 -4.68
CA ARG A 135 13.00 6.99 -3.44
C ARG A 135 13.96 7.73 -2.54
N TYR A 136 13.55 7.88 -1.29
CA TYR A 136 14.32 8.56 -0.26
C TYR A 136 14.10 7.87 1.07
N ASN A 137 14.94 8.17 2.07
CA ASN A 137 14.92 7.51 3.37
C ASN A 137 14.87 5.98 3.20
N THR A 138 15.75 5.45 2.35
CA THR A 138 15.87 4.01 2.17
C THR A 138 16.93 3.52 3.15
N SER A 139 16.61 2.48 3.91
CA SER A 139 17.56 1.84 4.81
C SER A 139 17.38 0.33 4.76
N TYR A 140 18.42 -0.39 5.16
CA TYR A 140 18.33 -1.81 5.46
C TYR A 140 18.87 -2.09 6.86
N PHE A 141 18.32 -3.13 7.48
CA PHE A 141 18.72 -3.58 8.80
C PHE A 141 18.43 -5.07 8.98
N GLN A 142 19.01 -5.64 10.04
CA GLN A 142 18.68 -6.97 10.51
C GLN A 142 17.94 -6.86 11.85
N ALA A 143 16.87 -7.63 11.97
CA ALA A 143 16.04 -7.72 13.17
C ALA A 143 15.24 -9.02 13.14
N GLU A 144 14.70 -9.44 14.28
CA GLU A 144 13.74 -10.55 14.33
C GLU A 144 12.43 -10.16 13.62
N GLY A 145 11.96 -8.94 13.84
CA GLY A 145 10.72 -8.38 13.31
C GLY A 145 10.84 -6.94 12.83
N VAL A 146 9.86 -6.50 12.03
CA VAL A 146 9.85 -5.15 11.44
C VAL A 146 9.70 -4.02 12.47
N PHE A 147 9.24 -4.35 13.69
CA PHE A 147 9.05 -3.38 14.78
C PHE A 147 10.05 -3.58 15.93
N ASP A 148 10.97 -4.53 15.79
CA ASP A 148 11.98 -4.81 16.81
C ASP A 148 13.17 -3.86 16.66
N GLU A 149 13.98 -3.76 17.72
CA GLU A 149 15.18 -2.92 17.69
C GLU A 149 16.18 -3.48 16.68
N ALA A 150 16.56 -2.66 15.71
CA ALA A 150 17.57 -3.01 14.72
C ALA A 150 18.95 -3.03 15.36
N GLU A 151 19.71 -4.11 15.19
CA GLU A 151 21.10 -4.16 15.67
C GLU A 151 21.96 -3.09 15.01
N GLN A 152 21.76 -2.92 13.70
CA GLN A 152 22.46 -1.93 12.90
C GLN A 152 21.61 -1.50 11.69
N VAL A 153 21.51 -0.20 11.49
CA VAL A 153 20.80 0.41 10.36
C VAL A 153 21.81 0.97 9.37
N TYR A 154 21.58 0.70 8.10
CA TYR A 154 22.42 1.16 6.99
C TYR A 154 21.57 1.94 5.99
N ASP A 155 21.90 3.21 5.80
CA ASP A 155 21.22 4.05 4.83
C ASP A 155 21.68 3.75 3.40
N ILE A 156 20.73 3.74 2.47
CA ILE A 156 20.95 3.58 1.04
C ILE A 156 20.67 4.93 0.38
N GLU A 157 21.52 5.30 -0.59
CA GLU A 157 21.37 6.52 -1.37
C GLU A 157 19.99 6.61 -2.06
N ASP A 158 19.48 7.84 -2.08
CA ASP A 158 18.26 8.19 -2.79
C ASP A 158 18.35 7.84 -4.28
N SER A 159 17.23 7.43 -4.88
CA SER A 159 17.24 6.95 -6.27
C SER A 159 15.96 7.24 -7.02
N ASN A 160 16.08 7.47 -8.33
CA ASN A 160 14.92 7.63 -9.21
C ASN A 160 14.49 6.29 -9.79
N PHE A 161 13.21 6.16 -10.14
CA PHE A 161 12.70 4.95 -10.78
C PHE A 161 11.63 5.23 -11.83
N ILE A 162 11.50 4.26 -12.73
CA ILE A 162 10.42 4.16 -13.70
C ILE A 162 9.77 2.78 -13.51
N ASN A 163 8.44 2.73 -13.45
CA ASN A 163 7.69 1.49 -13.33
C ASN A 163 6.56 1.46 -14.36
N PHE A 164 6.47 0.36 -15.11
CA PHE A 164 5.32 0.07 -15.96
C PHE A 164 4.61 -1.18 -15.47
N SER A 165 3.29 -1.09 -15.29
CA SER A 165 2.44 -2.17 -14.82
C SER A 165 1.18 -2.31 -15.66
N LEU A 166 0.68 -3.54 -15.75
CA LEU A 166 -0.57 -3.89 -16.40
C LEU A 166 -1.59 -4.32 -15.35
N LEU A 167 -2.79 -3.73 -15.41
CA LEU A 167 -3.93 -4.16 -14.61
C LEU A 167 -4.94 -4.84 -15.53
N PHE A 168 -5.14 -6.14 -15.31
CA PHE A 168 -6.13 -6.95 -15.98
C PHE A 168 -7.45 -6.87 -15.21
N ARG A 169 -8.52 -6.49 -15.90
CA ARG A 169 -9.88 -6.48 -15.37
C ARG A 169 -10.59 -7.71 -15.94
N ILE A 170 -10.66 -8.76 -15.13
CA ILE A 170 -11.43 -9.99 -15.40
C ILE A 170 -12.92 -9.70 -15.16
#